data_AF-A0A6C0BKB2-F1
#
_entry.id   AF-A0A6C0BKB2-F1
#
_cell.length_a   1.000
_cell.length_b   1.000
_cell.length_c   1.000
_cell.angle_alpha   90.00
_cell.angle_beta   90.00
_cell.angle_gamma   90.00
#
_symmetry.space_group_name_H-M   'P 1'
#
loop_
_entity.id
_entity.type
_entity.pdbx_description
1 polymer ?
#
loop_
_entity_poly.entity_id
_entity_poly.type
_entity_poly.pdbx_seq_one_letter_code
_entity_poly.pdbx_strand_id
1 'polypeptide(L)'
;MSFSDLHTSFIPKSLFDWEFYLSHNPDLKKAGLQTLEKCYRHWTSYGCYENRLVRSTKTGTEIRVKLNPKEKFKLSETPTTVSVTGHSPIDLKFKIAVMIHVFDVNLIKFFVSHLIQLSHNYCPENFEIYWNIVQEDNPYQGDLRQYVRSLVSDLPYQHCHYQYSLNRGGDIGGFLLLSQSVVNSGINYKYVMFVHSKNKRIWRIDLCRCLFDIRYEQLDRSPGVGMISAKKWINSFDPKKQTEEFRRFRYHLIELSKFYRVPIDQAFKFVAGTMFLAKYEIIQYVVEHEWQQVYQLLNRVESVDVNWLTVMNEMGKDPQGTTNDYQYRLKYRKSLHSDYMIEHTFERIIGLICQQLHLELMGH
;
A
#
# COMPACT_ATOMS: atom_id res chain seq x y z
N MET A 1 -19.62 1.01 -36.36
CA MET A 1 -18.58 1.90 -35.80
C MET A 1 -17.23 1.36 -36.25
N SER A 2 -16.48 2.14 -37.02
CA SER A 2 -15.14 1.78 -37.52
C SER A 2 -14.11 1.80 -36.38
N PHE A 3 -13.14 0.90 -36.45
CA PHE A 3 -12.04 0.72 -35.49
C PHE A 3 -10.96 1.82 -35.55
N SER A 4 -11.31 3.06 -35.90
CA SER A 4 -10.35 4.11 -36.26
C SER A 4 -9.99 5.13 -35.18
N ASP A 5 -10.70 5.21 -34.05
CA ASP A 5 -10.61 6.44 -33.22
C ASP A 5 -10.40 6.21 -31.70
N LEU A 6 -9.52 5.29 -31.30
CA LEU A 6 -9.03 5.23 -29.92
C LEU A 6 -7.50 5.20 -29.81
N HIS A 7 -6.93 6.35 -29.41
CA HIS A 7 -5.67 6.51 -28.67
C HIS A 7 -4.46 5.64 -29.08
N THR A 8 -3.80 5.99 -30.18
CA THR A 8 -2.51 5.39 -30.64
C THR A 8 -1.27 5.92 -29.92
N SER A 9 -1.39 6.64 -28.80
CA SER A 9 -0.26 7.29 -28.11
C SER A 9 0.54 6.38 -27.15
N PHE A 10 0.20 5.09 -27.06
CA PHE A 10 0.86 4.14 -26.16
C PHE A 10 1.60 3.04 -26.92
N ILE A 11 2.87 2.85 -26.58
CA ILE A 11 3.72 1.76 -27.08
C ILE A 11 3.98 0.81 -25.89
N PRO A 12 3.46 -0.43 -25.92
CA PRO A 12 3.78 -1.43 -24.91
C PRO A 12 5.28 -1.66 -24.80
N LYS A 13 5.77 -2.03 -23.61
CA LYS A 13 7.20 -2.29 -23.38
C LYS A 13 7.82 -3.29 -24.35
N SER A 14 7.07 -4.33 -24.72
CA SER A 14 7.50 -5.35 -25.69
C SER A 14 7.67 -4.80 -27.10
N LEU A 15 7.03 -3.68 -27.42
CA LEU A 15 7.10 -3.00 -28.70
C LEU A 15 7.96 -1.74 -28.65
N PHE A 16 8.58 -1.43 -27.52
CA PHE A 16 9.33 -0.19 -27.32
C PHE A 16 10.78 -0.35 -27.79
N ASP A 17 11.15 0.40 -28.82
CA ASP A 17 12.51 0.44 -29.35
C ASP A 17 13.41 1.33 -28.49
N TRP A 18 13.99 0.74 -27.46
CA TRP A 18 14.82 1.48 -26.49
C TRP A 18 16.16 1.94 -27.06
N GLU A 19 16.70 1.25 -28.06
CA GLU A 19 17.94 1.65 -28.75
C GLU A 19 17.69 2.89 -29.61
N PHE A 20 16.59 2.89 -30.37
CA PHE A 20 16.12 4.08 -31.07
C PHE A 20 15.89 5.24 -30.10
N TYR A 21 15.23 4.98 -28.97
CA TYR A 21 14.99 5.99 -27.95
C TYR A 21 16.30 6.59 -27.42
N LEU A 22 17.33 5.80 -27.13
CA LEU A 22 18.63 6.31 -26.68
C LEU A 22 19.39 7.08 -27.76
N SER A 23 19.34 6.61 -29.01
CA SER A 23 20.02 7.30 -30.12
C SER A 23 19.48 8.72 -30.35
N HIS A 24 18.17 8.94 -30.11
CA HIS A 24 17.51 10.23 -30.26
C HIS A 24 17.48 11.08 -28.99
N ASN A 25 17.95 10.54 -27.86
CA ASN A 25 17.96 11.19 -26.55
C ASN A 25 19.34 11.00 -25.88
N PRO A 26 20.41 11.63 -26.41
CA PRO A 26 21.78 11.39 -25.98
C PRO A 26 22.05 11.81 -24.54
N ASP A 27 21.23 12.70 -23.98
CA ASP A 27 21.25 13.07 -22.55
C ASP A 27 20.96 11.87 -21.64
N LEU A 28 20.08 10.95 -22.06
CA LEU A 28 19.77 9.74 -21.30
C LEU A 28 20.94 8.76 -21.28
N LYS A 29 21.67 8.65 -22.39
CA LYS A 29 22.90 7.86 -22.47
C LYS A 29 23.98 8.42 -21.53
N LYS A 30 24.14 9.74 -21.49
CA LYS A 30 25.03 10.43 -20.54
C LYS A 30 24.61 10.20 -19.08
N ALA A 31 23.30 10.12 -18.82
CA ALA A 31 22.75 9.79 -17.50
C ALA A 31 22.81 8.29 -17.14
N GLY A 32 23.43 7.44 -17.97
CA GLY A 32 23.63 6.02 -17.68
C GLY A 32 22.39 5.14 -17.88
N LEU A 33 21.41 5.60 -18.67
CA LEU A 33 20.31 4.76 -19.13
C LEU A 33 20.81 3.97 -20.34
N GLN A 34 21.02 2.67 -20.17
CA GLN A 34 21.59 1.79 -21.19
C GLN A 34 20.86 0.45 -21.30
N THR A 35 19.66 0.35 -20.70
CA THR A 35 18.85 -0.88 -20.74
C THR A 35 17.41 -0.55 -21.10
N LEU A 36 16.72 -1.52 -21.72
CA LEU A 36 15.28 -1.43 -22.02
C LEU A 36 14.48 -1.00 -20.78
N GLU A 37 14.73 -1.62 -19.62
CA GLU A 37 14.01 -1.31 -18.38
C GLU A 37 14.14 0.17 -17.99
N LYS A 38 15.37 0.68 -17.98
CA LYS A 38 15.65 2.05 -17.57
C LYS A 38 15.06 3.05 -18.55
N CYS A 39 15.18 2.78 -19.86
CA CYS A 39 14.66 3.63 -20.92
C CYS A 39 13.14 3.66 -20.94
N TYR A 40 12.49 2.51 -20.82
CA TYR A 40 11.03 2.43 -20.82
C TYR A 40 10.44 3.07 -19.55
N ARG A 41 11.06 2.85 -18.39
CA ARG A 41 10.69 3.54 -17.15
C ARG A 41 10.84 5.05 -17.26
N HIS A 42 11.92 5.52 -17.87
CA HIS A 42 12.11 6.95 -18.13
C HIS A 42 11.03 7.50 -19.06
N TRP A 43 10.79 6.84 -20.20
CA TRP A 43 9.80 7.30 -21.16
C TRP A 43 8.40 7.39 -20.55
N THR A 44 7.97 6.36 -19.82
CA THR A 44 6.64 6.33 -19.18
C THR A 44 6.50 7.30 -18.00
N SER A 45 7.60 7.70 -17.37
CA SER A 45 7.59 8.63 -16.21
C SER A 45 7.78 10.09 -16.62
N TYR A 46 8.55 10.35 -17.66
CA TYR A 46 8.99 11.69 -18.07
C TYR A 46 8.92 11.89 -19.58
N GLY A 47 9.48 10.96 -20.36
CA GLY A 47 9.66 11.16 -21.80
C GLY A 47 8.37 11.40 -22.60
N CYS A 48 7.25 10.76 -22.21
CA CYS A 48 5.94 10.95 -22.82
C CYS A 48 5.28 12.31 -22.47
N TYR A 49 5.85 13.05 -21.52
CA TYR A 49 5.46 14.43 -21.18
C TYR A 49 6.42 15.46 -21.80
N GLU A 50 7.67 15.06 -22.02
CA GLU A 50 8.74 15.87 -22.61
C GLU A 50 8.70 15.89 -24.15
N ASN A 51 7.67 15.32 -24.78
CA ASN A 51 7.56 15.25 -26.24
C ASN A 51 8.72 14.48 -26.91
N ARG A 52 9.28 13.47 -26.20
CA ARG A 52 10.39 12.67 -26.73
C ARG A 52 9.90 11.72 -27.82
N LEU A 53 10.73 11.55 -28.83
CA LEU A 53 10.48 10.67 -29.97
C LEU A 53 10.70 9.21 -29.56
N VAL A 54 9.74 8.34 -29.90
CA VAL A 54 9.80 6.89 -29.67
C VAL A 54 9.44 6.14 -30.93
N ARG A 55 9.85 4.87 -31.03
CA ARG A 55 9.54 4.00 -32.15
C ARG A 55 8.95 2.68 -31.68
N SER A 56 7.94 2.21 -32.40
CA SER A 56 7.36 0.87 -32.24
C SER A 56 8.18 -0.14 -33.03
N THR A 57 8.71 -1.18 -32.38
CA THR A 57 9.45 -2.26 -33.08
C THR A 57 8.55 -3.08 -34.00
N LYS A 58 7.24 -3.15 -33.72
CA LYS A 58 6.28 -3.91 -34.53
C LYS A 58 5.93 -3.20 -35.83
N THR A 59 5.74 -1.89 -35.78
CA THR A 59 5.21 -1.13 -36.93
C THR A 59 6.25 -0.23 -37.58
N GLY A 60 7.42 -0.05 -36.95
CA GLY A 60 8.44 0.92 -37.37
C GLY A 60 8.00 2.38 -37.18
N THR A 61 6.78 2.62 -36.70
CA THR A 61 6.20 3.96 -36.60
C THR A 61 6.90 4.77 -35.52
N GLU A 62 7.32 5.96 -35.89
CA GLU A 62 7.89 6.96 -34.98
C GLU A 62 6.80 7.89 -34.48
N ILE A 63 6.73 8.09 -33.17
CA ILE A 63 5.66 8.85 -32.52
C ILE A 63 6.31 9.79 -31.52
N ARG A 64 5.91 11.07 -31.56
CA ARG A 64 6.15 11.99 -30.45
C ARG A 64 4.93 12.02 -29.57
N VAL A 65 5.11 11.65 -28.32
CA VAL A 65 4.03 11.64 -27.33
C VAL A 65 4.24 12.85 -26.44
N LYS A 66 3.31 13.81 -26.48
CA LYS A 66 3.24 14.98 -25.60
C LYS A 66 1.94 14.95 -24.83
N LEU A 67 1.89 14.10 -23.82
CA LEU A 67 0.75 14.08 -22.91
C LEU A 67 0.77 15.36 -22.09
N ASN A 68 -0.42 15.89 -21.81
CA ASN A 68 -0.52 16.97 -20.84
C ASN A 68 -0.05 16.42 -19.48
N PRO A 69 0.81 17.11 -18.72
CA PRO A 69 1.17 16.68 -17.36
C PRO A 69 -0.06 16.48 -16.45
N LYS A 70 -1.18 17.15 -16.75
CA LYS A 70 -2.48 16.96 -16.09
C LYS A 70 -3.23 15.71 -16.59
N GLU A 71 -3.00 15.28 -17.83
CA GLU A 71 -3.42 13.98 -18.38
C GLU A 71 -2.44 12.91 -17.88
N LYS A 72 -2.60 12.51 -16.61
CA LYS A 72 -1.80 11.43 -16.03
C LYS A 72 -1.88 10.20 -16.94
N PHE A 73 -0.71 9.62 -17.24
CA PHE A 73 -0.56 8.47 -18.12
C PHE A 73 -1.45 7.34 -17.64
N LYS A 74 -2.61 7.14 -18.26
CA LYS A 74 -3.42 5.95 -18.03
C LYS A 74 -2.67 4.81 -18.73
N LEU A 75 -1.77 4.13 -18.02
CA LEU A 75 -1.48 2.74 -18.37
C LEU A 75 -2.86 2.10 -18.46
N SER A 76 -3.25 1.57 -19.62
CA SER A 76 -4.41 0.68 -19.66
C SER A 76 -4.10 -0.41 -18.64
N GLU A 77 -4.86 -0.43 -17.56
CA GLU A 77 -4.55 -1.11 -16.29
C GLU A 77 -4.77 -2.62 -16.35
N THR A 78 -4.42 -3.23 -17.46
CA THR A 78 -4.18 -4.67 -17.50
C THR A 78 -2.67 -4.83 -17.56
N PRO A 79 -2.02 -5.35 -16.49
CA PRO A 79 -0.72 -5.99 -16.64
C PRO A 79 -0.81 -6.82 -17.92
N THR A 80 0.10 -6.62 -18.87
CA THR A 80 0.18 -7.51 -20.02
C THR A 80 0.42 -8.88 -19.42
N THR A 81 -0.65 -9.66 -19.28
CA THR A 81 -0.63 -11.04 -18.85
C THR A 81 0.21 -11.71 -19.92
N VAL A 82 1.51 -11.84 -19.64
CA VAL A 82 2.30 -12.84 -20.31
C VAL A 82 1.61 -14.11 -19.89
N SER A 83 0.76 -14.64 -20.78
CA SER A 83 0.13 -15.92 -20.60
C SER A 83 1.26 -16.92 -20.50
N VAL A 84 1.69 -17.21 -19.28
CA VAL A 84 2.61 -18.30 -19.01
C VAL A 84 1.79 -19.55 -19.30
N THR A 85 1.89 -19.99 -20.55
CA THR A 85 1.15 -21.12 -21.09
C THR A 85 1.56 -22.38 -20.33
N GLY A 86 0.65 -22.92 -19.51
CA GLY A 86 0.63 -24.36 -19.18
C GLY A 86 1.06 -24.78 -17.78
N HIS A 87 1.39 -23.87 -16.85
CA HIS A 87 1.66 -24.28 -15.47
C HIS A 87 0.38 -24.23 -14.62
N SER A 88 0.08 -25.32 -13.91
CA SER A 88 -0.96 -25.33 -12.88
C SER A 88 -0.61 -24.34 -11.77
N PRO A 89 -1.59 -23.65 -11.16
CA PRO A 89 -1.35 -22.78 -10.02
C PRO A 89 -0.63 -23.53 -8.88
N ILE A 90 0.28 -22.84 -8.20
CA ILE A 90 1.09 -23.40 -7.12
C ILE A 90 0.23 -23.51 -5.86
N ASP A 91 0.15 -24.70 -5.27
CA ASP A 91 -0.42 -24.89 -3.93
C ASP A 91 0.64 -24.64 -2.85
N LEU A 92 0.44 -23.58 -2.07
CA LEU A 92 1.34 -23.16 -1.00
C LEU A 92 1.37 -24.09 0.21
N LYS A 93 0.39 -24.99 0.38
CA LYS A 93 0.19 -25.84 1.58
C LYS A 93 -0.09 -25.04 2.87
N PHE A 94 -0.32 -23.74 2.77
CA PHE A 94 -0.76 -22.88 3.86
C PHE A 94 -1.73 -21.81 3.36
N LYS A 95 -2.36 -21.11 4.30
CA LYS A 95 -3.33 -20.04 4.04
C LYS A 95 -2.72 -18.65 4.26
N ILE A 96 -3.12 -17.69 3.43
CA ILE A 96 -2.80 -16.27 3.56
C ILE A 96 -4.10 -15.47 3.61
N ALA A 97 -4.28 -14.64 4.63
CA ALA A 97 -5.38 -13.67 4.64
C ALA A 97 -4.97 -12.41 3.86
N VAL A 98 -5.77 -11.95 2.91
CA VAL A 98 -5.54 -10.70 2.17
C VAL A 98 -6.54 -9.66 2.66
N MET A 99 -6.07 -8.77 3.51
CA MET A 99 -6.82 -7.66 4.11
C MET A 99 -6.71 -6.42 3.22
N ILE A 100 -7.84 -5.97 2.67
CA ILE A 100 -7.93 -4.84 1.75
C ILE A 100 -8.82 -3.76 2.36
N HIS A 101 -8.22 -2.66 2.80
CA HIS A 101 -8.95 -1.48 3.25
C HIS A 101 -9.14 -0.47 2.11
N VAL A 102 -10.39 -0.13 1.80
CA VAL A 102 -10.77 0.69 0.64
C VAL A 102 -11.47 1.95 1.12
N PHE A 103 -10.72 3.04 1.19
CA PHE A 103 -11.22 4.40 1.34
C PHE A 103 -11.78 4.96 0.01
N ASP A 104 -11.09 4.72 -1.11
CA ASP A 104 -11.54 5.13 -2.46
C ASP A 104 -12.02 3.92 -3.27
N VAL A 105 -13.33 3.80 -3.42
CA VAL A 105 -13.97 2.66 -4.12
C VAL A 105 -13.66 2.58 -5.60
N ASN A 106 -13.20 3.67 -6.22
CA ASN A 106 -12.73 3.62 -7.60
C ASN A 106 -11.47 2.76 -7.76
N LEU A 107 -10.76 2.47 -6.65
CA LEU A 107 -9.57 1.63 -6.62
C LEU A 107 -9.87 0.14 -6.43
N ILE A 108 -11.13 -0.28 -6.29
CA ILE A 108 -11.47 -1.71 -6.16
C ILE A 108 -11.00 -2.49 -7.39
N LYS A 109 -11.27 -1.96 -8.61
CA LYS A 109 -10.82 -2.60 -9.86
C LYS A 109 -9.31 -2.81 -9.92
N PHE A 110 -8.55 -1.88 -9.34
CA PHE A 110 -7.09 -1.98 -9.26
C PHE A 110 -6.66 -3.14 -8.35
N PHE A 111 -7.33 -3.38 -7.22
CA PHE A 111 -7.03 -4.54 -6.37
C PHE A 111 -7.54 -5.85 -6.97
N VAL A 112 -8.71 -5.83 -7.62
CA VAL A 112 -9.27 -7.01 -8.31
C VAL A 112 -8.32 -7.52 -9.38
N SER A 113 -7.67 -6.66 -10.17
CA SER A 113 -6.70 -7.09 -11.18
C SER A 113 -5.47 -7.78 -10.57
N HIS A 114 -4.97 -7.28 -9.43
CA HIS A 114 -3.88 -7.92 -8.68
C HIS A 114 -4.29 -9.28 -8.09
N LEU A 115 -5.51 -9.39 -7.58
CA LEU A 115 -6.07 -10.64 -7.07
C LEU A 115 -6.25 -11.68 -8.19
N ILE A 116 -6.77 -11.28 -9.35
CA ILE A 116 -6.86 -12.18 -10.51
C ILE A 116 -5.45 -12.67 -10.91
N GLN A 117 -4.47 -11.77 -10.98
CA GLN A 117 -3.07 -12.16 -11.26
C GLN A 117 -2.52 -13.14 -10.22
N LEU A 118 -2.81 -12.92 -8.93
CA LEU A 118 -2.40 -13.81 -7.85
C LEU A 118 -2.98 -15.22 -8.02
N SER A 119 -4.26 -15.32 -8.41
CA SER A 119 -4.94 -16.59 -8.66
C SER A 119 -4.44 -17.37 -9.88
N HIS A 120 -3.78 -16.70 -10.83
CA HIS A 120 -3.12 -17.38 -11.95
C HIS A 120 -1.82 -18.07 -11.51
N ASN A 121 -1.15 -17.53 -10.49
CA ASN A 121 0.13 -18.04 -10.02
C ASN A 121 -0.04 -19.08 -8.89
N TYR A 122 -1.09 -18.97 -8.09
CA TYR A 122 -1.29 -19.77 -6.88
C TYR A 122 -2.73 -20.28 -6.76
N CYS A 123 -2.93 -21.43 -6.11
CA CYS A 123 -4.27 -21.97 -5.88
C CYS A 123 -5.14 -20.95 -5.11
N PRO A 124 -6.35 -20.60 -5.60
CA PRO A 124 -7.23 -19.68 -4.89
C PRO A 124 -7.55 -20.11 -3.46
N GLU A 125 -7.55 -21.42 -3.19
CA GLU A 125 -7.73 -21.99 -1.85
C GLU A 125 -6.64 -21.57 -0.87
N ASN A 126 -5.47 -21.11 -1.32
CA ASN A 126 -4.45 -20.60 -0.42
C ASN A 126 -4.78 -19.20 0.14
N PHE A 127 -5.80 -18.50 -0.37
CA PHE A 127 -6.10 -17.13 0.02
C PHE A 127 -7.54 -16.94 0.49
N GLU A 128 -7.72 -16.12 1.52
CA GLU A 128 -9.03 -15.58 1.88
C GLU A 128 -9.00 -14.05 1.82
N ILE A 129 -10.01 -13.46 1.20
CA ILE A 129 -10.01 -12.02 0.94
C ILE A 129 -10.94 -11.33 1.93
N TYR A 130 -10.42 -10.35 2.65
CA TYR A 130 -11.16 -9.54 3.63
C TYR A 130 -11.20 -8.10 3.15
N TRP A 131 -12.39 -7.64 2.77
CA TRP A 131 -12.64 -6.27 2.32
C TRP A 131 -13.19 -5.44 3.48
N ASN A 132 -12.55 -4.30 3.77
CA ASN A 132 -13.16 -3.24 4.54
C ASN A 132 -13.42 -2.03 3.63
N ILE A 133 -14.68 -1.75 3.35
CA ILE A 133 -15.10 -0.67 2.46
C ILE A 133 -15.59 0.51 3.31
N VAL A 134 -14.95 1.66 3.13
CA VAL A 134 -15.37 2.90 3.80
C VAL A 134 -16.64 3.44 3.13
N GLN A 135 -17.65 3.70 3.96
CA GLN A 135 -18.94 4.25 3.52
C GLN A 135 -18.97 5.79 3.57
N GLU A 136 -18.20 6.38 4.48
CA GLU A 136 -18.12 7.83 4.66
C GLU A 136 -17.43 8.50 3.47
N ASP A 137 -17.94 9.67 3.05
CA ASP A 137 -17.42 10.48 1.94
C ASP A 137 -17.24 9.72 0.62
N ASN A 138 -18.00 8.64 0.43
CA ASN A 138 -17.92 7.83 -0.78
C ASN A 138 -18.52 8.59 -1.97
N PRO A 139 -17.78 8.76 -3.09
CA PRO A 139 -18.29 9.49 -4.26
C PRO A 139 -19.43 8.74 -4.97
N TYR A 140 -19.59 7.44 -4.72
CA TYR A 140 -20.62 6.63 -5.35
C TYR A 140 -22.00 6.88 -4.74
N GLN A 141 -22.94 7.33 -5.57
CA GLN A 141 -24.29 7.73 -5.14
C GLN A 141 -25.33 6.58 -5.17
N GLY A 142 -24.95 5.38 -5.62
CA GLY A 142 -25.85 4.23 -5.72
C GLY A 142 -25.78 3.28 -4.52
N ASP A 143 -26.33 2.07 -4.68
CA ASP A 143 -26.13 0.99 -3.70
C ASP A 143 -24.66 0.54 -3.74
N LEU A 144 -23.87 1.09 -2.82
CA LEU A 144 -22.46 0.79 -2.70
C LEU A 144 -22.19 -0.71 -2.53
N ARG A 145 -23.05 -1.45 -1.81
CA ARG A 145 -22.84 -2.89 -1.59
C ARG A 145 -23.04 -3.67 -2.87
N GLN A 146 -24.07 -3.34 -3.64
CA GLN A 146 -24.32 -3.94 -4.95
C GLN A 146 -23.17 -3.61 -5.92
N TYR A 147 -22.68 -2.37 -5.90
CA TYR A 147 -21.53 -1.96 -6.72
C TYR A 147 -20.26 -2.72 -6.38
N VAL A 148 -19.90 -2.83 -5.09
CA VAL A 148 -18.72 -3.61 -4.69
C VAL A 148 -18.87 -5.07 -5.11
N ARG A 149 -20.02 -5.68 -4.85
CA ARG A 149 -20.31 -7.08 -5.24
C ARG A 149 -20.16 -7.31 -6.74
N SER A 150 -20.59 -6.39 -7.59
CA SER A 150 -20.47 -6.54 -9.04
C SER A 150 -19.03 -6.39 -9.54
N LEU A 151 -18.16 -5.69 -8.81
CA LEU A 151 -16.74 -5.57 -9.17
C LEU A 151 -15.91 -6.79 -8.78
N VAL A 152 -16.34 -7.53 -7.75
CA VAL A 152 -15.61 -8.66 -7.17
C VAL A 152 -16.24 -10.01 -7.50
N SER A 153 -17.36 -10.04 -8.25
CA SER A 153 -18.09 -11.26 -8.60
C SER A 153 -17.24 -12.27 -9.37
N ASP A 154 -16.28 -11.77 -10.14
CA ASP A 154 -15.45 -12.56 -11.04
C ASP A 154 -14.16 -13.05 -10.35
N LEU A 155 -13.99 -12.77 -9.05
CA LEU A 155 -12.85 -13.25 -8.29
C LEU A 155 -12.94 -14.77 -8.08
N PRO A 156 -11.86 -15.54 -8.34
CA PRO A 156 -11.88 -16.99 -8.24
C PRO A 156 -11.72 -17.53 -6.81
N TYR A 157 -11.88 -16.68 -5.79
CA TYR A 157 -11.68 -17.04 -4.39
C TYR A 157 -12.99 -17.52 -3.76
N GLN A 158 -12.94 -18.68 -3.10
CA GLN A 158 -14.11 -19.29 -2.46
C GLN A 158 -14.66 -18.44 -1.30
N HIS A 159 -13.79 -17.71 -0.60
CA HIS A 159 -14.14 -16.94 0.59
C HIS A 159 -13.71 -15.49 0.46
N CYS A 160 -14.69 -14.63 0.17
CA CYS A 160 -14.56 -13.18 0.23
C CYS A 160 -15.46 -12.64 1.34
N HIS A 161 -14.85 -12.02 2.34
CA HIS A 161 -15.52 -11.41 3.50
C HIS A 161 -15.64 -9.91 3.28
N TYR A 162 -16.80 -9.34 3.60
CA TYR A 162 -17.07 -7.92 3.38
C TYR A 162 -17.56 -7.26 4.66
N GLN A 163 -16.84 -6.22 5.10
CA GLN A 163 -17.32 -5.29 6.10
C GLN A 163 -17.36 -3.88 5.54
N TYR A 164 -18.27 -3.08 6.09
CA TYR A 164 -18.50 -1.70 5.69
C TYR A 164 -18.41 -0.86 6.95
N SER A 165 -17.55 0.15 6.93
CA SER A 165 -17.23 0.94 8.13
C SER A 165 -17.21 2.44 7.82
N LEU A 166 -17.25 3.24 8.88
CA LEU A 166 -16.87 4.65 8.82
C LEU A 166 -15.34 4.75 8.72
N ASN A 167 -14.79 5.88 8.24
CA ASN A 167 -13.33 6.04 8.09
C ASN A 167 -12.62 6.36 9.42
N ARG A 168 -13.03 5.67 10.47
CA ARG A 168 -12.63 5.90 11.85
C ARG A 168 -11.22 5.41 12.08
N GLY A 169 -10.31 6.31 12.47
CA GLY A 169 -8.88 5.99 12.64
C GLY A 169 -8.12 5.72 11.33
N GLY A 170 -8.69 6.11 10.18
CA GLY A 170 -8.05 6.01 8.87
C GLY A 170 -7.53 4.61 8.52
N ASP A 171 -6.32 4.58 7.95
CA ASP A 171 -5.68 3.33 7.48
C ASP A 171 -5.53 2.30 8.61
N ILE A 172 -5.15 2.76 9.82
CA ILE A 172 -4.91 1.88 10.97
C ILE A 172 -6.23 1.40 11.58
N GLY A 173 -7.26 2.23 11.62
CA GLY A 173 -8.58 1.79 12.04
C GLY A 173 -9.11 0.67 11.14
N GLY A 174 -8.96 0.83 9.82
CA GLY A 174 -9.27 -0.22 8.86
C GLY A 174 -8.45 -1.49 9.06
N PHE A 175 -7.15 -1.35 9.33
CA PHE A 175 -6.27 -2.47 9.67
C PHE A 175 -6.73 -3.24 10.92
N LEU A 176 -7.08 -2.55 11.99
CA LEU A 176 -7.51 -3.16 13.25
C LEU A 176 -8.83 -3.94 13.09
N LEU A 177 -9.82 -3.37 12.40
CA LEU A 177 -11.10 -4.04 12.10
C LEU A 177 -10.90 -5.30 11.24
N LEU A 178 -10.01 -5.24 10.25
CA LEU A 178 -9.68 -6.40 9.43
C LEU A 178 -8.91 -7.45 10.22
N SER A 179 -7.94 -7.04 11.04
CA SER A 179 -7.17 -7.92 11.91
C SER A 179 -8.07 -8.70 12.86
N GLN A 180 -9.05 -8.02 13.49
CA GLN A 180 -10.04 -8.67 14.33
C GLN A 180 -10.85 -9.71 13.55
N SER A 181 -11.28 -9.37 12.33
CA SER A 181 -12.06 -10.27 11.47
C SER A 181 -11.26 -11.52 11.05
N VAL A 182 -9.96 -11.35 10.79
CA VAL A 182 -9.05 -12.46 10.47
C VAL A 182 -8.84 -13.36 11.68
N VAL A 183 -8.61 -12.81 12.88
CA VAL A 183 -8.44 -13.61 14.10
C VAL A 183 -9.73 -14.34 14.50
N ASN A 184 -10.88 -13.67 14.38
CA ASN A 184 -12.19 -14.24 14.72
C ASN A 184 -12.65 -15.35 13.77
N SER A 185 -12.05 -15.50 12.57
CA SER A 185 -12.42 -16.58 11.66
C SER A 185 -11.97 -17.95 12.17
N GLY A 186 -11.01 -17.99 13.11
CA GLY A 186 -10.43 -19.24 13.63
C GLY A 186 -9.58 -20.01 12.63
N ILE A 187 -9.30 -19.45 11.45
CA ILE A 187 -8.48 -20.08 10.42
C ILE A 187 -7.01 -19.93 10.78
N ASN A 188 -6.25 -21.02 10.64
CA ASN A 188 -4.81 -21.03 10.87
C ASN A 188 -4.06 -20.43 9.66
N TYR A 189 -3.99 -19.11 9.62
CA TYR A 189 -3.19 -18.40 8.62
C TYR A 189 -1.70 -18.48 8.94
N LYS A 190 -0.87 -18.56 7.91
CA LYS A 190 0.59 -18.43 8.07
C LYS A 190 1.02 -16.97 7.96
N TYR A 191 0.44 -16.28 6.97
CA TYR A 191 0.72 -14.88 6.69
C TYR A 191 -0.57 -14.09 6.50
N VAL A 192 -0.46 -12.78 6.68
CA VAL A 192 -1.50 -11.80 6.41
C VAL A 192 -0.91 -10.71 5.54
N MET A 193 -1.51 -10.46 4.39
CA MET A 193 -1.20 -9.32 3.54
C MET A 193 -2.15 -8.19 3.90
N PHE A 194 -1.62 -7.03 4.28
CA PHE A 194 -2.41 -5.82 4.42
C PHE A 194 -2.10 -4.84 3.29
N VAL A 195 -3.15 -4.45 2.57
CA VAL A 195 -3.10 -3.42 1.53
C VAL A 195 -4.25 -2.44 1.74
N HIS A 196 -4.06 -1.21 1.26
CA HIS A 196 -5.14 -0.24 1.29
C HIS A 196 -5.04 0.78 0.17
N SER A 197 -6.12 1.52 -0.02
CA SER A 197 -6.32 2.44 -1.14
C SER A 197 -5.54 3.76 -0.97
N LYS A 198 -4.21 3.72 -1.08
CA LYS A 198 -3.38 4.95 -1.12
C LYS A 198 -3.75 5.81 -2.35
N ASN A 199 -4.12 7.07 -2.13
CA ASN A 199 -4.43 8.03 -3.21
C ASN A 199 -3.23 8.34 -4.11
N LYS A 200 -2.01 8.32 -3.56
CA LYS A 200 -0.78 8.52 -4.34
C LYS A 200 -0.47 7.29 -5.18
N ARG A 201 -0.85 7.35 -6.46
CA ARG A 201 -0.69 6.25 -7.44
C ARG A 201 0.71 5.65 -7.47
N ILE A 202 1.78 6.45 -7.43
CA ILE A 202 3.16 5.94 -7.46
C ILE A 202 3.44 5.05 -6.25
N TRP A 203 3.01 5.47 -5.06
CA TRP A 203 3.19 4.68 -3.84
C TRP A 203 2.37 3.40 -3.89
N ARG A 204 1.12 3.49 -4.36
CA ARG A 204 0.23 2.33 -4.51
C ARG A 204 0.80 1.27 -5.45
N ILE A 205 1.27 1.67 -6.64
CA ILE A 205 1.87 0.73 -7.61
C ILE A 205 3.11 0.06 -7.03
N ASP A 206 3.98 0.85 -6.40
CA ASP A 206 5.23 0.38 -5.83
C ASP A 206 5.02 -0.61 -4.66
N LEU A 207 4.13 -0.28 -3.73
CA LEU A 207 3.79 -1.14 -2.60
C LEU A 207 3.03 -2.40 -3.05
N CYS A 208 2.08 -2.29 -3.97
CA CYS A 208 1.35 -3.46 -4.48
C CYS A 208 2.28 -4.40 -5.26
N ARG A 209 3.19 -3.90 -6.10
CA ARG A 209 4.18 -4.76 -6.77
C ARG A 209 5.04 -5.51 -5.77
N CYS A 210 5.51 -4.83 -4.74
CA CYS A 210 6.29 -5.46 -3.68
C CYS A 210 5.56 -6.63 -3.02
N LEU A 211 4.24 -6.57 -2.87
CA LEU A 211 3.47 -7.58 -2.16
C LEU A 211 2.94 -8.66 -3.11
N PHE A 212 2.29 -8.28 -4.20
CA PHE A 212 1.68 -9.24 -5.14
C PHE A 212 2.70 -10.00 -5.99
N ASP A 213 3.94 -9.50 -6.14
CA ASP A 213 5.00 -10.18 -6.88
C ASP A 213 5.92 -11.04 -5.97
N ILE A 214 5.59 -11.20 -4.68
CA ILE A 214 6.32 -12.11 -3.77
C ILE A 214 6.19 -13.55 -4.28
N ARG A 215 7.31 -14.29 -4.23
CA ARG A 215 7.35 -15.74 -4.41
C ARG A 215 6.97 -16.44 -3.10
N TYR A 216 5.66 -16.61 -2.88
CA TYR A 216 5.10 -17.10 -1.61
C TYR A 216 5.59 -18.51 -1.25
N GLU A 217 5.90 -19.34 -2.24
CA GLU A 217 6.45 -20.69 -2.07
C GLU A 217 7.86 -20.69 -1.45
N GLN A 218 8.50 -19.53 -1.35
CA GLN A 218 9.82 -19.37 -0.76
C GLN A 218 9.80 -18.85 0.68
N LEU A 219 8.65 -18.41 1.18
CA LEU A 219 8.55 -17.83 2.53
C LEU A 219 8.92 -18.84 3.62
N ASP A 220 8.65 -20.12 3.40
CA ASP A 220 8.98 -21.20 4.32
C ASP A 220 10.49 -21.43 4.50
N ARG A 221 11.30 -20.91 3.57
CA ARG A 221 12.77 -20.98 3.67
C ARG A 221 13.35 -19.94 4.63
N SER A 222 12.55 -18.98 5.08
CA SER A 222 12.99 -17.88 5.94
C SER A 222 12.08 -17.72 7.17
N PRO A 223 12.06 -18.73 8.08
CA PRO A 223 11.12 -18.74 9.21
C PRO A 223 11.31 -17.59 10.20
N GLY A 224 12.44 -16.87 10.17
CA GLY A 224 12.67 -15.68 11.00
C GLY A 224 12.01 -14.41 10.46
N VAL A 225 11.53 -14.39 9.20
CA VAL A 225 10.97 -13.18 8.58
C VAL A 225 9.54 -12.97 9.09
N GLY A 226 9.35 -11.90 9.87
CA GLY A 226 8.05 -11.49 10.39
C GLY A 226 7.28 -10.60 9.45
N MET A 227 7.95 -9.68 8.76
CA MET A 227 7.29 -8.74 7.85
C MET A 227 8.10 -8.52 6.58
N ILE A 228 7.38 -8.35 5.47
CA ILE A 228 7.92 -8.01 4.16
C ILE A 228 7.23 -6.75 3.64
N SER A 229 8.02 -5.78 3.19
CA SER A 229 7.55 -4.60 2.47
C SER A 229 8.66 -4.09 1.54
N ALA A 230 8.39 -3.04 0.77
CA ALA A 230 9.38 -2.52 -0.17
C ALA A 230 10.54 -1.91 0.61
N LYS A 231 11.78 -2.25 0.24
CA LYS A 231 12.99 -1.89 1.02
C LYS A 231 13.07 -0.42 1.46
N LYS A 232 12.62 0.51 0.61
CA LYS A 232 12.63 1.96 0.89
C LYS A 232 11.66 2.41 1.98
N TRP A 233 10.71 1.56 2.35
CA TRP A 233 9.71 1.81 3.39
C TRP A 233 10.11 1.22 4.75
N ILE A 234 11.22 0.45 4.80
CA ILE A 234 11.77 -0.04 6.06
C ILE A 234 12.65 1.05 6.65
N ASN A 235 12.21 1.59 7.78
CA ASN A 235 12.89 2.64 8.51
C ASN A 235 13.47 2.08 9.82
N SER A 236 14.47 2.77 10.35
CA SER A 236 15.02 2.52 11.68
C SER A 236 14.58 3.62 12.63
N PHE A 237 14.22 3.26 13.85
CA PHE A 237 13.84 4.18 14.90
C PHE A 237 14.69 3.91 16.12
N ASP A 238 15.23 4.96 16.74
CA ASP A 238 16.09 4.87 17.92
C ASP A 238 15.59 5.84 19.00
N PRO A 239 14.85 5.33 20.00
CA PRO A 239 14.35 6.13 21.11
C PRO A 239 15.46 6.82 21.92
N LYS A 240 16.68 6.28 21.95
CA LYS A 240 17.79 6.82 22.76
C LYS A 240 18.42 8.06 22.16
N LYS A 241 18.34 8.24 20.83
CA LYS A 241 18.93 9.40 20.15
C LYS A 241 18.19 10.72 20.42
N GLN A 242 17.02 10.68 21.08
CA GLN A 242 16.22 11.86 21.42
C GLN A 242 16.03 12.82 20.23
N THR A 243 15.93 12.25 19.03
CA THR A 243 15.81 12.98 17.77
C THR A 243 14.51 13.79 17.74
N GLU A 244 14.43 14.76 16.83
CA GLU A 244 13.17 15.45 16.55
C GLU A 244 12.04 14.46 16.24
N GLU A 245 12.35 13.39 15.52
CA GLU A 245 11.40 12.32 15.24
C GLU A 245 10.90 11.65 16.52
N PHE A 246 11.78 11.27 17.45
CA PHE A 246 11.35 10.69 18.72
C PHE A 246 10.44 11.63 19.50
N ARG A 247 10.80 12.91 19.60
CA ARG A 247 10.00 13.92 20.32
C ARG A 247 8.57 14.02 19.75
N ARG A 248 8.42 13.92 18.43
CA ARG A 248 7.10 13.93 17.75
C ARG A 248 6.20 12.77 18.15
N PHE A 249 6.75 11.58 18.37
CA PHE A 249 5.95 10.37 18.61
C PHE A 249 5.93 9.92 20.07
N ARG A 250 6.78 10.47 20.96
CA ARG A 250 7.06 9.90 22.28
C ARG A 250 5.81 9.63 23.14
N TYR A 251 4.81 10.52 23.12
CA TYR A 251 3.64 10.39 23.99
C TYR A 251 2.79 9.18 23.59
N HIS A 252 2.40 9.11 22.32
CA HIS A 252 1.68 7.95 21.79
C HIS A 252 2.55 6.70 21.81
N LEU A 253 3.86 6.81 21.58
CA LEU A 253 4.74 5.65 21.61
C LEU A 253 4.77 5.01 23.00
N ILE A 254 4.90 5.83 24.05
CA ILE A 254 4.83 5.37 25.44
C ILE A 254 3.45 4.76 25.73
N GLU A 255 2.37 5.44 25.36
CA GLU A 255 1.00 4.96 25.60
C GLU A 255 0.73 3.62 24.90
N LEU A 256 0.94 3.54 23.59
CA LEU A 256 0.73 2.32 22.82
C LEU A 256 1.69 1.20 23.24
N SER A 257 2.92 1.51 23.64
CA SER A 257 3.86 0.50 24.14
C SER A 257 3.35 -0.19 25.41
N LYS A 258 2.56 0.51 26.24
CA LYS A 258 1.93 -0.08 27.43
C LYS A 258 0.80 -1.02 27.04
N PHE A 259 -0.09 -0.61 26.13
CA PHE A 259 -1.18 -1.46 25.64
C PHE A 259 -0.64 -2.76 25.04
N TYR A 260 0.41 -2.65 24.23
CA TYR A 260 1.05 -3.79 23.57
C TYR A 260 2.15 -4.45 24.40
N ARG A 261 2.46 -3.98 25.60
CA ARG A 261 3.51 -4.57 26.47
C ARG A 261 4.85 -4.75 25.77
N VAL A 262 5.22 -3.83 24.88
CA VAL A 262 6.48 -3.85 24.13
C VAL A 262 7.49 -2.85 24.72
N PRO A 263 8.77 -3.22 24.89
CA PRO A 263 9.78 -2.30 25.40
C PRO A 263 10.20 -1.28 24.34
N ILE A 264 10.51 -0.05 24.75
CA ILE A 264 10.93 1.06 23.86
C ILE A 264 12.36 1.55 24.15
N ASP A 265 13.18 0.72 24.76
CA ASP A 265 14.54 1.06 25.23
C ASP A 265 15.64 0.71 24.22
N GLN A 266 15.28 0.09 23.09
CA GLN A 266 16.20 -0.35 22.05
C GLN A 266 15.85 0.26 20.69
N ALA A 267 16.84 0.33 19.80
CA ALA A 267 16.61 0.71 18.41
C ALA A 267 15.94 -0.46 17.68
N PHE A 268 15.00 -0.15 16.78
CA PHE A 268 14.24 -1.14 16.04
C PHE A 268 13.96 -0.70 14.61
N LYS A 269 13.51 -1.63 13.78
CA LYS A 269 13.05 -1.35 12.41
C LYS A 269 11.54 -1.43 12.34
N PHE A 270 10.94 -0.65 11.44
CA PHE A 270 9.50 -0.67 11.20
C PHE A 270 9.20 -0.44 9.71
N VAL A 271 7.99 -0.83 9.28
CA VAL A 271 7.50 -0.55 7.92
C VAL A 271 6.64 0.71 7.95
N ALA A 272 7.03 1.74 7.21
CA ALA A 272 6.21 2.93 6.99
C ALA A 272 5.27 2.73 5.79
N GLY A 273 4.11 3.39 5.78
CA GLY A 273 3.19 3.41 4.64
C GLY A 273 2.07 2.37 4.68
N THR A 274 1.91 1.67 5.80
CA THR A 274 0.77 0.79 6.10
C THR A 274 0.44 -0.28 5.04
N MET A 275 1.41 -0.77 4.26
CA MET A 275 1.23 -1.90 3.33
C MET A 275 2.38 -2.90 3.50
N PHE A 276 2.06 -4.14 3.85
CA PHE A 276 3.03 -5.18 4.16
C PHE A 276 2.42 -6.58 4.06
N LEU A 277 3.29 -7.57 3.94
CA LEU A 277 2.99 -8.95 4.31
C LEU A 277 3.55 -9.17 5.71
N ALA A 278 2.78 -9.71 6.64
CA ALA A 278 3.21 -10.03 8.00
C ALA A 278 2.90 -11.48 8.32
N LYS A 279 3.67 -12.09 9.22
CA LYS A 279 3.28 -13.35 9.83
C LYS A 279 2.00 -13.18 10.65
N TYR A 280 1.18 -14.22 10.65
CA TYR A 280 -0.10 -14.20 11.36
C TYR A 280 0.04 -13.96 12.87
N GLU A 281 1.11 -14.49 13.50
CA GLU A 281 1.41 -14.28 14.92
C GLU A 281 1.53 -12.79 15.32
N ILE A 282 1.95 -11.91 14.41
CA ILE A 282 1.95 -10.45 14.65
C ILE A 282 0.51 -9.92 14.75
N ILE A 283 -0.38 -10.40 13.88
CA ILE A 283 -1.79 -9.99 13.84
C ILE A 283 -2.53 -10.52 15.08
N GLN A 284 -2.25 -11.75 15.49
CA GLN A 284 -2.77 -12.30 16.75
C GLN A 284 -2.33 -11.44 17.94
N TYR A 285 -1.03 -11.11 18.01
CA TYR A 285 -0.50 -10.25 19.06
C TYR A 285 -1.23 -8.90 19.12
N VAL A 286 -1.47 -8.27 17.96
CA VAL A 286 -2.21 -7.01 17.88
C VAL A 286 -3.63 -7.15 18.45
N VAL A 287 -4.36 -8.20 18.09
CA VAL A 287 -5.77 -8.39 18.50
C VAL A 287 -5.87 -8.84 19.97
N GLU A 288 -4.90 -9.58 20.49
CA GLU A 288 -4.90 -10.04 21.88
C GLU A 288 -4.56 -8.93 22.89
N HIS A 289 -3.99 -7.81 22.42
CA HIS A 289 -3.50 -6.71 23.27
C HIS A 289 -4.29 -5.41 23.07
N GLU A 290 -5.43 -5.31 23.74
CA GLU A 290 -6.22 -4.06 23.92
C GLU A 290 -6.49 -3.27 22.63
N TRP A 291 -6.62 -3.94 21.48
CA TRP A 291 -6.81 -3.26 20.19
C TRP A 291 -8.04 -2.35 20.17
N GLN A 292 -9.08 -2.67 20.94
CA GLN A 292 -10.28 -1.83 21.08
C GLN A 292 -9.94 -0.48 21.72
N GLN A 293 -9.02 -0.44 22.70
CA GLN A 293 -8.59 0.81 23.33
C GLN A 293 -7.80 1.66 22.34
N VAL A 294 -6.93 1.03 21.53
CA VAL A 294 -6.21 1.71 20.44
C VAL A 294 -7.18 2.25 19.40
N TYR A 295 -8.15 1.45 18.98
CA TYR A 295 -9.19 1.86 18.05
C TYR A 295 -10.02 3.01 18.62
N GLN A 296 -10.38 2.99 19.91
CA GLN A 296 -11.05 4.11 20.57
C GLN A 296 -10.16 5.37 20.57
N LEU A 297 -8.88 5.23 20.90
CA LEU A 297 -7.91 6.34 20.96
C LEU A 297 -7.73 7.02 19.58
N LEU A 298 -7.67 6.23 18.51
CA LEU A 298 -7.64 6.71 17.11
C LEU A 298 -8.87 7.56 16.73
N ASN A 299 -9.96 7.45 17.49
CA ASN A 299 -11.25 8.06 17.21
C ASN A 299 -11.66 9.15 18.22
N ARG A 300 -10.82 9.46 19.21
CA ARG A 300 -11.08 10.58 20.13
C ARG A 300 -10.86 11.89 19.39
N VAL A 301 -11.81 12.82 19.51
CA VAL A 301 -11.65 14.16 18.90
C VAL A 301 -10.56 14.94 19.64
N GLU A 302 -10.36 14.63 20.92
CA GLU A 302 -9.41 15.29 21.80
C GLU A 302 -7.97 14.79 21.61
N SER A 303 -7.76 13.59 21.04
CA SER A 303 -6.40 13.04 20.85
C SER A 303 -5.67 13.71 19.68
N VAL A 304 -6.42 14.06 18.62
CA VAL A 304 -5.90 14.50 17.32
C VAL A 304 -4.93 15.69 17.40
N ASP A 305 -5.03 16.54 18.42
CA ASP A 305 -4.27 17.79 18.44
C ASP A 305 -3.49 18.05 19.74
N VAL A 306 -3.89 17.53 20.90
CA VAL A 306 -3.29 17.98 22.17
C VAL A 306 -1.82 17.56 22.30
N ASN A 307 -1.49 16.31 21.97
CA ASN A 307 -0.11 15.83 22.07
C ASN A 307 0.79 16.48 21.02
N TRP A 308 0.28 16.66 19.79
CA TRP A 308 1.03 17.33 18.73
C TRP A 308 1.27 18.81 19.04
N LEU A 309 0.23 19.54 19.47
CA LEU A 309 0.35 20.93 19.91
C LEU A 309 1.33 21.06 21.09
N THR A 310 1.28 20.13 22.04
CA THR A 310 2.23 20.09 23.17
C THR A 310 3.67 19.95 22.66
N VAL A 311 3.93 19.00 21.76
CA VAL A 311 5.28 18.80 21.19
C VAL A 311 5.74 20.03 20.38
N MET A 312 4.86 20.61 19.56
CA MET A 312 5.20 21.81 18.77
C MET A 312 5.55 22.99 19.66
N ASN A 313 4.80 23.20 20.74
CA ASN A 313 5.06 24.22 21.74
C ASN A 313 6.40 23.99 22.46
N GLU A 314 6.69 22.77 22.90
CA GLU A 314 7.99 22.42 23.52
C GLU A 314 9.17 22.64 22.58
N MET A 315 8.96 22.45 21.28
CA MET A 315 9.99 22.68 20.25
C MET A 315 10.14 24.16 19.88
N GLY A 316 9.35 25.07 20.47
CA GLY A 316 9.33 26.48 20.12
C GLY A 316 8.92 26.72 18.67
N LYS A 317 8.18 25.78 18.06
CA LYS A 317 7.72 25.87 16.68
C LYS A 317 6.30 26.41 16.67
N ASP A 318 6.06 27.40 15.83
CA ASP A 318 4.72 27.93 15.61
C ASP A 318 3.82 26.84 15.00
N PRO A 319 2.75 26.41 15.68
CA PRO A 319 1.83 25.42 15.13
C PRO A 319 1.09 25.97 13.90
N GLN A 320 1.00 27.30 13.70
CA GLN A 320 0.37 27.91 12.53
C GLN A 320 1.18 27.69 11.24
N GLY A 321 2.51 27.51 11.33
CA GLY A 321 3.37 27.24 10.17
C GLY A 321 3.31 25.78 9.68
N THR A 322 2.80 24.88 10.51
CA THR A 322 2.63 23.45 10.22
C THR A 322 1.15 23.10 10.08
N THR A 323 0.40 24.00 9.43
CA THR A 323 -1.03 24.10 9.14
C THR A 323 -1.71 22.87 8.48
N ASN A 324 -1.23 21.67 8.74
CA ASN A 324 -1.58 20.48 7.97
C ASN A 324 -2.56 19.52 8.64
N ASP A 325 -3.11 19.80 9.84
CA ASP A 325 -4.18 18.95 10.35
C ASP A 325 -5.48 19.68 10.69
N TYR A 326 -5.59 20.53 11.71
CA TYR A 326 -6.90 21.17 11.98
C TYR A 326 -7.39 22.08 10.84
N GLN A 327 -6.59 23.09 10.46
CA GLN A 327 -6.96 23.97 9.34
C GLN A 327 -6.98 23.25 7.99
N TYR A 328 -6.12 22.25 7.78
CA TYR A 328 -6.15 21.40 6.59
C TYR A 328 -7.44 20.57 6.54
N ARG A 329 -7.86 19.95 7.64
CA ARG A 329 -9.10 19.18 7.71
C ARG A 329 -10.32 20.08 7.55
N LEU A 330 -10.35 21.26 8.16
CA LEU A 330 -11.39 22.26 7.91
C LEU A 330 -11.41 22.70 6.44
N LYS A 331 -10.24 23.01 5.87
CA LYS A 331 -10.09 23.46 4.48
C LYS A 331 -10.49 22.39 3.46
N TYR A 332 -10.19 21.13 3.74
CA TYR A 332 -10.45 19.99 2.85
C TYR A 332 -11.68 19.17 3.27
N ARG A 333 -12.46 19.65 4.25
CA ARG A 333 -13.62 18.97 4.84
C ARG A 333 -13.33 17.51 5.22
N LYS A 334 -12.12 17.22 5.68
CA LYS A 334 -11.78 15.87 6.15
C LYS A 334 -12.36 15.67 7.55
N SER A 335 -12.81 14.46 7.82
CA SER A 335 -13.24 14.04 9.15
C SER A 335 -12.22 14.43 10.22
N LEU A 336 -12.70 15.01 11.32
CA LEU A 336 -11.90 15.35 12.51
C LEU A 336 -11.54 14.09 13.33
N HIS A 337 -11.89 12.89 12.85
CA HIS A 337 -11.76 11.62 13.59
C HIS A 337 -10.55 10.77 13.20
N SER A 338 -9.43 11.38 12.80
CA SER A 338 -8.18 10.61 12.66
C SER A 338 -6.97 11.37 13.20
N ASP A 339 -6.23 10.74 14.10
CA ASP A 339 -4.96 11.23 14.60
C ASP A 339 -3.82 10.59 13.79
N TYR A 340 -3.27 11.37 12.86
CA TYR A 340 -2.18 10.92 11.98
C TYR A 340 -0.91 10.58 12.76
N MET A 341 -0.69 11.21 13.92
CA MET A 341 0.46 10.93 14.77
C MET A 341 0.31 9.57 15.44
N ILE A 342 -0.89 9.22 15.90
CA ILE A 342 -1.18 7.86 16.39
C ILE A 342 -1.00 6.85 15.26
N GLU A 343 -1.53 7.11 14.06
CA GLU A 343 -1.39 6.19 12.92
C GLU A 343 0.09 5.85 12.64
N HIS A 344 0.94 6.87 12.56
CA HIS A 344 2.38 6.68 12.38
C HIS A 344 3.08 6.06 13.58
N THR A 345 2.63 6.37 14.79
CA THR A 345 3.16 5.72 15.99
C THR A 345 2.82 4.23 15.97
N PHE A 346 1.64 3.86 15.51
CA PHE A 346 1.21 2.47 15.41
C PHE A 346 2.09 1.67 14.44
N GLU A 347 2.54 2.25 13.32
CA GLU A 347 3.53 1.61 12.44
C GLU A 347 4.82 1.20 13.19
N ARG A 348 5.28 2.05 14.13
CA ARG A 348 6.45 1.77 14.99
C ARG A 348 6.16 0.68 16.00
N ILE A 349 4.95 0.65 16.55
CA ILE A 349 4.50 -0.40 17.46
C ILE A 349 4.50 -1.77 16.77
N ILE A 350 4.07 -1.86 15.51
CA ILE A 350 4.17 -3.14 14.76
C ILE A 350 5.64 -3.58 14.64
N GLY A 351 6.57 -2.65 14.41
CA GLY A 351 8.01 -2.94 14.41
C GLY A 351 8.53 -3.47 15.75
N LEU A 352 8.05 -2.89 16.87
CA LEU A 352 8.36 -3.35 18.21
C LEU A 352 7.74 -4.72 18.52
N ILE A 353 6.52 -4.99 18.05
CA ILE A 353 5.89 -6.31 18.17
C ILE A 353 6.74 -7.36 17.43
N CYS A 354 7.24 -7.04 16.23
CA CYS A 354 8.17 -7.93 15.52
C CYS A 354 9.41 -8.22 16.35
N GLN A 355 10.03 -7.20 16.96
CA GLN A 355 11.19 -7.37 17.83
C GLN A 355 10.87 -8.24 19.05
N GLN A 356 9.72 -7.99 19.70
CA GLN A 356 9.23 -8.75 20.86
C GLN A 356 9.00 -10.23 20.53
N LEU A 357 8.58 -10.53 19.29
CA LEU A 357 8.39 -11.89 18.79
C LEU A 357 9.66 -12.49 18.17
N HIS A 358 10.81 -11.80 18.26
CA HIS A 358 12.08 -12.22 17.66
C HIS A 358 12.00 -12.43 16.13
N LEU A 359 11.25 -11.56 15.45
CA LEU A 359 11.03 -11.61 14.01
C LEU A 359 11.76 -10.49 13.27
N GLU A 360 12.19 -10.79 12.05
CA GLU A 360 12.93 -9.87 11.18
C GLU A 360 12.02 -9.14 10.17
N LEU A 361 12.41 -7.91 9.82
CA LEU A 361 11.82 -7.16 8.72
C LEU A 361 12.68 -7.34 7.46
N MET A 362 12.07 -7.81 6.37
CA MET A 362 12.72 -8.02 5.08
C MET A 362 12.24 -7.00 4.05
N GLY A 363 13.19 -6.36 3.38
CA GLY A 363 12.91 -5.49 2.22
C GLY A 363 12.94 -6.30 0.94
N HIS A 364 11.84 -6.29 0.18
CA HIS A 364 11.74 -6.90 -1.14
C HIS A 364 11.93 -5.86 -2.26
#